data_AF-A0AAW0ZGP1-F1
#
_entry.id   AF-A0AAW0ZGP1-F1
#
_cell.length_a   1.000
_cell.length_b   1.000
_cell.length_c   1.000
_cell.angle_alpha   90.00
_cell.angle_beta   90.00
_cell.angle_gamma   90.00
#
_symmetry.space_group_name_H-M   'P 1'
#
loop_
_entity.id
_entity.type
_entity.pdbx_description
1 polymer ?
#
loop_
_entity_poly.entity_id
_entity_poly.type
_entity_poly.pdbx_seq_one_letter_code
_entity_poly.pdbx_strand_id
1 'polypeptide(L)'
;MAYNTSVHSTTGFTPFELTFGREANMPSAISLTPKLTQNELFRLWKDRHAEYLTAAKRITNENKKRYKKDQDRKIRLKSLHQIDDLVLLHNDHKTHKLDKEWLGPYKILEIKTPNYLLDIPKAKPLLTHGNRLKPYHFSRDSPQ
;
A
#
# COMPACT_ATOMS: atom_id res chain seq x y z
N MET A 1 22.48 -2.20 14.06
CA MET A 1 21.54 -2.98 14.89
C MET A 1 20.20 -2.27 15.15
N ALA A 2 19.88 -1.16 14.48
CA ALA A 2 18.69 -0.35 14.79
C ALA A 2 17.33 -0.99 14.36
N TYR A 3 17.30 -1.78 13.29
CA TYR A 3 16.03 -2.31 12.75
C TYR A 3 15.37 -3.35 13.67
N ASN A 4 16.16 -4.22 14.31
CA ASN A 4 15.62 -5.30 15.15
C ASN A 4 15.02 -4.80 16.46
N THR A 5 15.43 -3.63 16.93
CA THR A 5 15.01 -3.02 18.19
C THR A 5 14.12 -1.79 17.99
N SER A 6 13.80 -1.43 16.75
CA SER A 6 12.88 -0.33 16.44
C SER A 6 11.47 -0.86 16.25
N VAL A 7 10.50 -0.20 16.86
CA VAL A 7 9.09 -0.57 16.74
C VAL A 7 8.64 -0.34 15.30
N HIS A 8 8.08 -1.37 14.68
CA HIS A 8 7.55 -1.26 13.33
C HIS A 8 6.10 -0.77 13.35
N SER A 9 5.80 0.32 12.64
CA SER A 9 4.51 1.01 12.69
C SER A 9 3.30 0.13 12.35
N THR A 10 3.48 -0.86 11.46
CA THR A 10 2.41 -1.79 11.07
C THR A 10 2.02 -2.77 12.18
N THR A 11 3.00 -3.26 12.95
CA THR A 11 2.80 -4.32 13.94
C THR A 11 2.71 -3.78 15.36
N GLY A 12 3.27 -2.59 15.63
CA GLY A 12 3.37 -1.99 16.96
C GLY A 12 4.44 -2.61 17.86
N PHE A 13 5.22 -3.56 17.32
CA PHE A 13 6.29 -4.26 18.03
C PHE A 13 7.57 -4.25 17.21
N THR A 14 8.70 -4.44 17.87
CA THR A 14 10.00 -4.66 17.25
C THR A 14 10.07 -6.04 16.60
N PRO A 15 10.88 -6.23 15.53
CA PRO A 15 11.14 -7.56 14.99
C PRO A 15 11.71 -8.54 16.04
N PHE A 16 12.51 -8.04 16.99
CA PHE A 16 13.08 -8.86 18.06
C PHE A 16 12.01 -9.42 19.00
N GLU A 17 11.04 -8.61 19.45
CA GLU A 17 9.94 -9.07 20.29
C GLU A 17 9.09 -10.13 19.60
N LEU A 18 8.81 -9.94 18.30
CA LEU A 18 8.03 -10.90 17.51
C LEU A 18 8.79 -12.20 17.24
N THR A 19 10.12 -12.17 17.24
CA THR A 19 10.95 -13.37 17.01
C THR A 19 11.21 -14.12 18.32
N PHE A 20 11.47 -13.39 19.41
CA PHE A 20 11.97 -13.97 20.66
C PHE A 20 10.99 -13.85 21.84
N GLY A 21 9.81 -13.25 21.67
CA GLY A 21 8.79 -13.16 22.72
C GLY A 21 9.20 -12.36 23.95
N ARG A 22 10.23 -11.52 23.81
CA ARG A 22 10.76 -10.64 24.87
C ARG A 22 11.43 -9.43 24.25
N GLU A 23 11.55 -8.37 25.04
CA GLU A 23 12.31 -7.18 24.67
C GLU A 23 13.81 -7.51 24.51
N ALA A 24 14.48 -6.74 23.65
CA ALA A 24 15.92 -6.86 23.47
C ALA A 24 16.64 -6.32 24.72
N ASN A 25 17.29 -7.22 25.47
CA ASN A 25 18.14 -6.80 26.58
C ASN A 25 19.37 -6.06 26.03
N MET A 26 19.45 -4.76 26.31
CA MET A 26 20.69 -4.01 26.10
C MET A 26 21.73 -4.44 27.14
N PRO A 27 23.04 -4.44 26.82
CA PRO A 27 24.09 -4.85 27.76
C PRO A 27 24.07 -4.13 29.12
N SER A 28 23.47 -2.92 29.19
CA SER A 28 23.27 -2.16 30.42
C SER A 28 22.11 -2.64 31.30
N ALA A 29 21.21 -3.49 30.78
CA ALA A 29 20.04 -4.01 31.47
C ALA A 29 20.36 -5.37 32.13
N ILE A 30 21.06 -5.35 33.26
CA ILE A 30 21.26 -6.54 34.08
C ILE A 30 19.98 -6.80 34.87
N SER A 31 19.13 -7.70 34.37
CA SER A 31 17.96 -8.18 35.12
C SER A 31 18.32 -9.43 35.93
N LEU A 32 18.07 -9.38 37.24
CA LEU A 32 18.10 -10.54 38.13
C LEU A 32 17.05 -11.56 37.66
N THR A 33 17.49 -12.64 37.02
CA THR A 33 16.58 -13.72 36.63
C THR A 33 16.13 -14.48 37.88
N PRO A 34 14.81 -14.60 38.15
CA PRO A 34 14.33 -15.41 39.25
C PRO A 34 14.77 -16.86 39.09
N LYS A 35 14.99 -17.56 40.22
CA LYS A 35 15.34 -19.00 40.26
C LYS A 35 14.12 -19.85 39.87
N LEU A 36 13.71 -19.78 38.62
CA LEU A 36 12.66 -20.62 38.04
C LEU A 36 13.28 -21.89 37.46
N THR A 37 12.53 -22.98 37.47
CA THR A 37 12.95 -24.19 36.73
C THR A 37 12.87 -23.94 35.23
N GLN A 38 13.66 -24.68 34.44
CA GLN A 38 13.69 -24.56 32.99
C GLN A 38 12.29 -24.75 32.36
N ASN A 39 11.47 -25.64 32.91
CA ASN A 39 10.12 -25.91 32.43
C ASN A 39 9.16 -24.74 32.68
N GLU A 40 9.26 -24.07 33.84
CA GLU A 40 8.47 -22.89 34.16
C GLU A 40 8.85 -21.70 33.28
N LEU A 41 10.15 -21.51 33.04
CA LEU A 41 10.66 -20.48 32.13
C LEU A 41 10.13 -20.70 30.70
N PHE A 42 10.14 -21.94 30.21
CA PHE A 42 9.64 -22.25 28.87
C PHE A 42 8.13 -22.00 28.75
N ARG A 43 7.33 -22.37 29.75
CA ARG A 43 5.89 -22.09 29.77
C ARG A 43 5.60 -20.60 29.76
N LEU A 44 6.24 -19.84 30.66
CA LEU A 44 6.08 -18.39 30.74
C LEU A 44 6.50 -17.70 29.42
N TRP A 45 7.60 -18.15 28.82
CA TRP A 45 8.06 -17.67 27.53
C TRP A 45 7.03 -17.93 26.43
N LYS A 46 6.48 -19.15 26.37
CA LYS A 46 5.48 -19.54 25.37
C LYS A 46 4.22 -18.70 25.48
N ASP A 47 3.71 -18.51 26.70
CA ASP A 47 2.49 -17.74 26.95
C ASP A 47 2.70 -16.27 26.56
N ARG A 48 3.79 -15.66 27.02
CA ARG A 48 4.16 -14.29 26.67
C ARG A 48 4.38 -14.12 25.17
N HIS A 49 5.05 -15.07 24.51
CA HIS A 49 5.25 -15.01 23.06
C HIS A 49 3.92 -15.07 22.29
N ALA A 50 2.99 -15.92 22.74
CA ALA A 50 1.64 -15.98 22.18
C ALA A 50 0.87 -14.67 22.34
N GLU A 51 1.02 -13.97 23.48
CA GLU A 51 0.44 -12.65 23.70
C GLU A 51 0.98 -11.61 22.70
N TYR A 52 2.30 -11.53 22.52
CA TYR A 52 2.94 -10.63 21.55
C TYR A 52 2.41 -10.86 20.13
N LEU A 53 2.37 -12.12 19.69
CA LEU A 53 1.88 -12.46 18.37
C LEU A 53 0.39 -12.14 18.20
N THR A 54 -0.42 -12.36 19.23
CA THR A 54 -1.86 -12.07 19.20
C THR A 54 -2.11 -10.57 19.13
N ALA A 55 -1.42 -9.78 19.94
CA ALA A 55 -1.51 -8.32 19.90
C ALA A 55 -1.05 -7.76 18.54
N ALA A 56 0.08 -8.23 18.02
CA ALA A 56 0.62 -7.80 16.73
C ALA A 56 -0.32 -8.13 15.57
N LYS A 57 -0.94 -9.32 15.58
CA LYS A 57 -1.96 -9.72 14.61
C LYS A 57 -3.18 -8.80 14.67
N ARG A 58 -3.65 -8.44 15.87
CA ARG A 58 -4.78 -7.51 16.04
C ARG A 58 -4.48 -6.16 15.40
N ILE A 59 -3.35 -5.53 15.76
CA ILE A 59 -2.93 -4.22 15.24
C ILE A 59 -2.77 -4.27 13.72
N THR A 60 -2.10 -5.32 13.21
CA THR A 60 -1.91 -5.50 11.77
C THR A 60 -3.25 -5.61 11.03
N ASN A 61 -4.21 -6.35 11.58
CA ASN A 61 -5.53 -6.50 10.97
C ASN A 61 -6.33 -5.19 10.99
N GLU A 62 -6.25 -4.41 12.06
CA GLU A 62 -6.87 -3.08 12.13
C GLU A 62 -6.25 -2.12 11.10
N ASN A 63 -4.91 -2.10 11.01
CA ASN A 63 -4.19 -1.28 10.03
C ASN A 63 -4.54 -1.68 8.60
N LYS A 64 -4.62 -2.99 8.29
CA LYS A 64 -5.08 -3.48 6.98
C LYS A 64 -6.49 -3.01 6.65
N LYS A 65 -7.44 -3.08 7.60
CA LYS A 65 -8.82 -2.60 7.40
C LYS A 65 -8.86 -1.09 7.13
N ARG A 66 -8.11 -0.30 7.89
CA ARG A 66 -7.99 1.16 7.70
C ARG A 66 -7.41 1.49 6.33
N TYR A 67 -6.29 0.87 5.98
CA TYR A 67 -5.62 1.07 4.71
C TYR A 67 -6.53 0.72 3.53
N LYS A 68 -7.24 -0.41 3.60
CA LYS A 68 -8.22 -0.79 2.57
C LYS A 68 -9.32 0.26 2.44
N LYS A 69 -9.92 0.71 3.55
CA LYS A 69 -10.97 1.73 3.54
C LYS A 69 -10.49 3.04 2.92
N ASP A 70 -9.28 3.47 3.26
CA ASP A 70 -8.69 4.70 2.71
C ASP A 70 -8.38 4.57 1.22
N GLN A 71 -7.89 3.39 0.80
CA GLN A 71 -7.66 3.08 -0.61
C GLN A 71 -8.98 3.04 -1.39
N ASP A 72 -10.00 2.36 -0.90
CA ASP A 72 -11.33 2.28 -1.52
C ASP A 72 -11.96 3.68 -1.64
N ARG A 73 -11.82 4.54 -0.61
CA ARG A 73 -12.27 5.94 -0.65
C ARG A 73 -11.52 6.74 -1.72
N LYS A 74 -10.19 6.61 -1.81
CA LYS A 74 -9.37 7.30 -2.82
C LYS A 74 -9.75 6.87 -4.23
N ILE A 75 -10.00 5.58 -4.43
CA ILE A 75 -10.43 5.02 -5.72
C ILE A 75 -11.80 5.59 -6.09
N ARG A 76 -12.78 5.61 -5.17
CA ARG A 76 -14.11 6.17 -5.43
C ARG A 76 -14.08 7.66 -5.80
N LEU A 77 -13.20 8.45 -5.18
CA LEU A 77 -13.02 9.87 -5.51
C LEU A 77 -12.37 10.11 -6.88
N LYS A 78 -11.54 9.17 -7.36
CA LYS A 78 -10.87 9.24 -8.67
C LYS A 78 -11.67 8.60 -9.80
N SER A 79 -12.55 7.65 -9.50
CA SER A 79 -13.32 6.86 -10.48
C SER A 79 -14.59 7.58 -10.95
N LEU A 80 -14.50 8.85 -11.33
CA LEU A 80 -15.64 9.58 -11.93
C LEU A 80 -15.81 9.30 -13.44
N HIS A 81 -14.96 8.45 -14.00
CA HIS A 81 -15.00 8.07 -15.41
C HIS A 81 -16.17 7.13 -15.73
N GLN A 82 -16.78 7.32 -16.88
CA GLN A 82 -17.84 6.48 -17.45
C GLN A 82 -17.33 5.79 -18.72
N ILE A 83 -18.04 4.73 -19.12
CA ILE A 83 -17.82 4.13 -20.45
C ILE A 83 -18.07 5.23 -21.48
N ASP A 84 -17.28 5.23 -22.54
CA ASP A 84 -17.28 6.23 -23.61
C ASP A 84 -16.67 7.61 -23.28
N ASP A 85 -16.24 7.86 -22.03
CA ASP A 85 -15.48 9.07 -21.71
C ASP A 85 -14.15 9.12 -22.48
N LEU A 86 -13.77 10.34 -22.89
CA LEU A 86 -12.45 10.62 -23.44
C LEU A 86 -11.48 10.93 -22.31
N VAL A 87 -10.35 10.22 -22.30
CA VAL A 87 -9.29 10.38 -21.32
C VAL A 87 -7.91 10.48 -21.97
N LEU A 88 -7.01 11.16 -21.28
CA LEU A 88 -5.60 11.21 -21.63
C LEU A 88 -4.82 10.19 -20.80
N LEU A 89 -3.89 9.48 -21.43
CA LEU A 89 -3.02 8.48 -20.81
C LEU A 89 -1.63 9.06 -20.53
N HIS A 90 -1.09 8.85 -19.33
CA HIS A 90 0.26 9.24 -18.99
C HIS A 90 1.32 8.50 -19.83
N ASN A 91 2.24 9.26 -20.44
CA ASN A 91 3.34 8.75 -21.24
C ASN A 91 4.55 8.40 -20.35
N ASP A 92 4.75 7.12 -20.08
CA ASP A 92 5.92 6.65 -19.31
C ASP A 92 7.20 6.61 -20.16
N HIS A 93 7.08 6.67 -21.48
CA HIS A 93 8.19 6.61 -22.43
C HIS A 93 8.69 7.99 -22.85
N LYS A 94 8.52 8.99 -21.98
CA LYS A 94 9.02 10.34 -22.21
C LYS A 94 10.56 10.30 -22.18
N THR A 95 11.21 10.42 -23.33
CA THR A 95 12.68 10.40 -23.43
C THR A 95 13.26 11.81 -23.49
N HIS A 96 12.54 12.76 -24.08
CA HIS A 96 12.95 14.15 -24.20
C HIS A 96 12.05 15.11 -23.42
N LYS A 97 12.61 16.24 -23.00
CA LYS A 97 11.89 17.25 -22.17
C LYS A 97 10.61 17.77 -22.85
N LEU A 98 10.62 17.84 -24.18
CA LEU A 98 9.53 18.36 -25.02
C LEU A 98 8.52 17.29 -25.46
N ASP A 99 8.73 16.03 -25.12
CA ASP A 99 7.76 14.98 -25.45
C ASP A 99 6.45 15.20 -24.69
N LYS A 100 5.34 14.84 -25.33
CA LYS A 100 4.01 14.94 -24.73
C LYS A 100 3.92 14.03 -23.51
N GLU A 101 3.60 14.62 -22.37
CA GLU A 101 3.38 13.91 -21.09
C GLU A 101 2.08 13.11 -21.10
N TRP A 102 1.11 13.53 -21.90
CA TRP A 102 -0.23 12.96 -21.98
C TRP A 102 -0.55 12.57 -23.43
N LEU A 103 -0.93 11.31 -23.64
CA LEU A 103 -1.27 10.71 -24.93
C LEU A 103 -2.80 10.59 -25.07
N GLY A 104 -3.29 10.64 -26.31
CA GLY A 104 -4.71 10.55 -26.61
C GLY A 104 -5.27 11.85 -27.20
N PRO A 105 -6.59 12.07 -27.12
CA PRO A 105 -7.56 11.37 -26.25
C PRO A 105 -7.87 9.93 -26.68
N TYR A 106 -8.15 9.08 -25.70
CA TYR A 106 -8.59 7.69 -25.89
C TYR A 106 -9.94 7.48 -25.22
N LYS A 107 -10.74 6.57 -25.78
CA LYS A 107 -12.09 6.25 -25.30
C LYS A 107 -12.04 5.10 -24.29
N ILE A 108 -12.79 5.20 -23.19
CA ILE A 108 -12.95 4.09 -22.24
C ILE A 108 -13.95 3.06 -22.80
N LEU A 109 -13.49 1.82 -22.98
CA LEU A 109 -14.31 0.70 -23.44
C LEU A 109 -14.96 -0.06 -22.27
N GLU A 110 -14.20 -0.25 -21.17
CA GLU A 110 -14.64 -1.04 -20.03
C GLU A 110 -14.03 -0.50 -18.73
N ILE A 111 -14.80 -0.55 -17.64
CA ILE A 111 -14.37 -0.11 -16.31
C ILE A 111 -14.20 -1.33 -15.40
N LYS A 112 -12.95 -1.60 -14.98
CA LYS A 112 -12.57 -2.65 -14.01
C LYS A 112 -11.89 -2.01 -12.81
N THR A 113 -12.60 -1.14 -12.10
CA THR A 113 -12.07 -0.28 -11.03
C THR A 113 -11.10 -1.05 -10.11
N PRO A 114 -9.86 -0.57 -9.93
CA PRO A 114 -9.34 0.75 -10.31
C PRO A 114 -8.72 0.85 -11.72
N ASN A 115 -8.87 -0.17 -12.56
CA ASN A 115 -8.35 -0.21 -13.92
C ASN A 115 -9.43 0.09 -14.98
N TYR A 116 -8.99 0.55 -16.14
CA TYR A 116 -9.83 0.95 -17.27
C TYR A 116 -9.23 0.38 -18.55
N LEU A 117 -10.10 -0.11 -19.44
CA LEU A 117 -9.70 -0.58 -20.76
C LEU A 117 -9.88 0.57 -21.76
N LEU A 118 -8.79 1.01 -22.38
CA LEU A 118 -8.80 2.09 -23.36
C LEU A 118 -8.81 1.55 -24.78
N ASP A 119 -9.55 2.23 -25.66
CA ASP A 119 -9.44 2.06 -27.10
C ASP A 119 -8.23 2.83 -27.62
N ILE A 120 -7.24 2.09 -28.12
CA ILE A 120 -6.02 2.66 -28.69
C ILE A 120 -6.08 2.47 -30.21
N PRO A 121 -6.12 3.57 -31.00
CA PRO A 121 -6.14 3.47 -32.45
C PRO A 121 -4.96 2.65 -32.98
N LYS A 122 -5.24 1.67 -33.83
CA LYS A 122 -4.23 0.81 -34.49
C LYS A 122 -3.42 -0.08 -33.51
N ALA A 123 -3.87 -0.24 -32.28
CA ALA A 123 -3.27 -1.15 -31.31
C ALA A 123 -4.34 -1.97 -30.60
N LYS A 124 -3.90 -2.95 -29.79
CA LYS A 124 -4.82 -3.69 -28.92
C LYS A 124 -5.32 -2.77 -27.79
N PRO A 125 -6.57 -2.95 -27.31
CA PRO A 125 -7.06 -2.25 -26.15
C PRO A 125 -6.11 -2.36 -24.96
N LEU A 126 -5.86 -1.24 -24.29
CA LEU A 126 -4.87 -1.16 -23.21
C LEU A 126 -5.57 -1.11 -21.86
N LEU A 127 -5.31 -2.10 -21.01
CA LEU A 127 -5.74 -2.08 -19.61
C LEU A 127 -4.75 -1.25 -18.78
N THR A 128 -5.22 -0.19 -18.14
CA THR A 128 -4.38 0.73 -17.36
C THR A 128 -5.06 1.16 -16.07
N HIS A 129 -4.27 1.50 -15.05
CA HIS A 129 -4.78 1.98 -13.77
C HIS A 129 -5.27 3.43 -13.88
N GLY A 130 -6.38 3.78 -13.22
CA GLY A 130 -6.99 5.12 -13.29
C GLY A 130 -6.07 6.26 -12.88
N ASN A 131 -5.08 6.01 -12.01
CA ASN A 131 -4.03 7.01 -11.68
C ASN A 131 -3.22 7.49 -12.90
N ARG A 132 -3.22 6.73 -14.00
CA ARG A 132 -2.54 7.08 -15.26
C ARG A 132 -3.45 7.80 -16.24
N LEU A 133 -4.68 8.10 -15.82
CA LEU A 133 -5.69 8.74 -16.65
C LEU A 133 -5.98 10.15 -16.15
N LYS A 134 -6.26 11.06 -17.09
CA LYS A 134 -6.85 12.37 -16.82
C LYS A 134 -8.09 12.56 -17.70
N PRO A 135 -9.17 13.17 -17.19
CA PRO A 135 -10.29 13.56 -18.02
C PRO A 135 -9.84 14.47 -19.17
N TYR A 136 -10.34 14.22 -20.38
CA TYR A 136 -10.13 15.11 -21.50
C TYR A 136 -11.26 16.13 -21.56
N HIS A 137 -10.94 17.41 -21.40
CA HIS A 137 -11.90 18.50 -21.57
C HIS A 137 -11.65 19.19 -22.91
N PHE A 138 -12.66 19.22 -23.78
CA PHE A 138 -12.55 19.92 -25.06
C PHE A 138 -12.57 21.43 -24.81
N SER A 139 -11.40 22.07 -24.81
CA SER A 139 -11.29 23.53 -24.85
C SER A 139 -11.56 23.95 -26.29
N ARG A 140 -12.73 24.53 -26.53
CA ARG A 140 -13.07 25.12 -27.84
C ARG A 140 -12.37 26.47 -27.91
N ASP A 141 -11.09 26.49 -28.25
CA ASP A 141 -10.43 27.72 -28.64
C ASP A 141 -11.05 28.17 -29.98
N SER A 142 -11.98 29.12 -29.89
CA SER A 142 -12.53 29.83 -31.04
C SER A 142 -11.41 30.68 -31.65
N PRO A 143 -11.05 30.49 -32.94
CA PRO A 143 -10.25 31.48 -33.63
C PRO A 143 -11.14 32.73 -33.86
N GLN A 144 -10.72 33.87 -33.31
CA GLN A 144 -11.12 35.19 -33.80
C GLN A 144 -10.29 35.55 -35.03
#